data_AF-A0A7K5FJ81-F1
#
_entry.id   AF-A0A7K5FJ81-F1
#
_cell.length_a   1.000
_cell.length_b   1.000
_cell.length_c   1.000
_cell.angle_alpha   90.00
_cell.angle_beta   90.00
_cell.angle_gamma   90.00
#
_symmetry.space_group_name_H-M   'P 1'
#
loop_
_entity.id
_entity.type
_entity.pdbx_description
1 polymer ?
#
loop_
_entity_poly.entity_id
_entity_poly.type
_entity_poly.pdbx_seq_one_letter_code
_entity_poly.pdbx_strand_id
1 'polypeptide(L)' 'IIHPKTDDQRNRLQEACKDILLFKNLDPEQMSQVLDAMFEKLVEGGEHVIDQGDDGDNFYVIDR' A
#
# COMPACT_ATOMS: atom_id res chain seq x y z
N ILE A 1 0.31 13.80 0.90
CA ILE A 1 -0.59 13.72 -0.27
C ILE A 1 -1.69 12.74 0.13
N ILE A 2 -2.97 13.11 -0.04
CA ILE A 2 -4.09 12.24 0.37
C ILE A 2 -4.72 11.67 -0.89
N HIS A 3 -4.64 10.36 -1.05
CA HIS A 3 -5.36 9.65 -2.10
C HIS A 3 -6.66 9.10 -1.51
N PRO A 4 -7.84 9.54 -2.02
CA PRO A 4 -9.12 9.08 -1.51
C PRO A 4 -9.29 7.58 -1.74
N LYS A 5 -9.75 6.88 -0.70
CA LYS A 5 -10.01 5.43 -0.69
C LYS A 5 -11.34 5.19 -0.01
N THR A 6 -12.02 4.11 -0.37
CA THR A 6 -13.23 3.68 0.34
C THR A 6 -12.87 3.16 1.74
N ASP A 7 -13.82 3.20 2.67
CA ASP A 7 -13.62 2.66 4.02
C ASP A 7 -13.25 1.17 3.98
N ASP A 8 -13.85 0.41 3.05
CA ASP A 8 -13.53 -1.00 2.85
C ASP A 8 -12.10 -1.22 2.35
N GLN A 9 -11.64 -0.43 1.38
CA GLN A 9 -10.24 -0.49 0.91
C GLN A 9 -9.28 -0.12 2.04
N ARG A 10 -9.62 0.89 2.84
CA ARG A 10 -8.79 1.32 3.97
C ARG A 10 -8.65 0.22 5.02
N ASN A 11 -9.76 -0.45 5.35
CA ASN A 11 -9.75 -1.57 6.29
C ASN A 11 -8.88 -2.73 5.77
N ARG A 12 -9.00 -3.10 4.49
CA ARG A 12 -8.18 -4.17 3.89
C ARG A 12 -6.69 -3.83 3.88
N LEU A 13 -6.32 -2.61 3.48
CA LEU A 13 -4.94 -2.16 3.51
C LEU A 13 -4.38 -2.13 4.94
N GLN A 14 -5.17 -1.68 5.91
CA GLN A 14 -4.75 -1.67 7.30
C GLN A 14 -4.51 -3.09 7.83
N GLU A 15 -5.37 -4.06 7.48
CA GLU A 15 -5.15 -5.47 7.83
C GLU A 15 -3.91 -6.05 7.17
N ALA A 16 -3.71 -5.80 5.87
CA ALA A 16 -2.53 -6.28 5.15
C ALA A 16 -1.21 -5.68 5.68
N CYS A 17 -1.23 -4.42 6.11
CA CYS A 17 -0.04 -3.74 6.63
C CYS A 17 0.29 -4.12 8.09
N LYS A 18 -0.66 -4.60 8.90
CA LYS A 18 -0.43 -4.93 10.32
C LYS A 18 0.67 -5.96 10.54
N ASP A 19 0.79 -6.93 9.65
CA ASP A 19 1.76 -8.03 9.77
C ASP A 19 3.15 -7.67 9.22
N ILE A 20 3.28 -6.51 8.57
CA ILE A 20 4.53 -6.07 7.98
C ILE A 20 5.38 -5.36 9.04
N LEU A 21 6.61 -5.84 9.23
CA LEU A 21 7.54 -5.33 10.23
C LEU A 21 7.73 -3.79 10.17
N LEU A 22 7.76 -3.23 8.96
CA LEU A 22 7.90 -1.78 8.72
C LEU A 22 6.75 -0.97 9.32
N PHE A 23 5.54 -1.52 9.31
CA PHE A 23 4.33 -0.83 9.75
C PHE A 23 3.87 -1.27 11.15
N LYS A 24 4.43 -2.35 11.70
CA LYS A 24 4.08 -2.92 13.00
C LYS A 24 4.35 -1.97 14.19
N ASN A 25 5.33 -1.09 14.05
CA ASN A 25 5.73 -0.14 15.09
C ASN A 25 5.18 1.27 14.88
N LEU A 26 4.37 1.48 13.82
CA LEU A 26 3.74 2.77 13.60
C LEU A 26 2.58 2.97 14.56
N ASP A 27 2.44 4.19 15.06
CA ASP A 27 1.24 4.58 15.79
C ASP A 27 0.03 4.69 14.83
N PRO A 28 -1.22 4.75 15.36
CA PRO A 28 -2.40 4.83 14.51
C PRO A 28 -2.44 6.05 13.58
N GLU A 29 -1.82 7.16 13.97
CA GLU A 29 -1.77 8.39 13.18
C GLU A 29 -0.79 8.26 12.01
N GLN A 30 0.39 7.72 12.26
CA GLN A 30 1.39 7.38 11.25
C GLN A 30 0.86 6.33 10.28
N MET A 31 0.19 5.30 10.77
CA MET A 31 -0.49 4.32 9.91
C MET A 31 -1.52 5.00 9.02
N SER A 32 -2.35 5.89 9.57
CA SER A 32 -3.30 6.68 8.78
C SER A 32 -2.58 7.48 7.69
N GLN A 33 -1.48 8.16 8.02
CA GLN A 33 -0.71 8.96 7.06
C GLN A 33 -0.10 8.10 5.95
N VAL A 34 0.42 6.91 6.28
CA VAL A 34 0.92 5.95 5.29
C VAL A 34 -0.21 5.50 4.37
N LEU A 35 -1.35 5.09 4.93
CA LEU A 35 -2.52 4.69 4.16
C LEU A 35 -3.01 5.83 3.27
N ASP A 36 -2.96 7.08 3.73
CA ASP A 36 -3.37 8.26 2.95
C ASP A 36 -2.39 8.53 1.79
N ALA A 37 -1.09 8.28 2.00
CA ALA A 37 -0.05 8.44 0.99
C ALA A 37 0.02 7.30 -0.04
N MET A 38 -0.47 6.10 0.28
CA MET A 38 -0.58 5.01 -0.69
C MET A 38 -1.54 5.39 -1.82
N PHE A 39 -1.22 4.98 -3.05
CA PHE A 39 -2.05 5.23 -4.22
C PHE A 39 -2.36 3.92 -4.94
N GLU A 40 -3.50 3.91 -5.63
CA GLU A 40 -3.90 2.78 -6.46
C GLU A 40 -3.07 2.74 -7.75
N LYS A 41 -2.51 1.56 -8.07
CA LYS A 41 -1.90 1.28 -9.36
C LYS A 41 -2.71 0.18 -10.04
N LEU A 42 -3.48 0.57 -11.05
CA LEU A 42 -4.14 -0.38 -11.95
C LEU A 42 -3.08 -1.00 -12.85
N VAL A 43 -3.16 -2.31 -13.02
CA VAL A 43 -2.24 -3.11 -13.84
C VAL A 43 -3.05 -3.99 -14.78
N GLU A 44 -2.64 -4.06 -16.04
CA GLU A 44 -3.30 -4.90 -17.03
C GLU A 44 -2.70 -6.32 -17.06
N GLY A 45 -3.44 -7.26 -17.65
CA GLY A 45 -2.98 -8.64 -17.81
C GLY A 45 -1.72 -8.70 -18.68
N GLY A 46 -0.60 -9.11 -18.08
CA GLY A 46 0.70 -9.17 -18.75
C GLY A 46 1.61 -7.98 -18.49
N GLU A 47 1.17 -6.98 -17.72
CA GLU A 47 2.02 -5.89 -17.25
C GLU A 47 2.95 -6.38 -16.13
N HIS A 48 4.22 -5.97 -16.20
CA HIS A 48 5.19 -6.21 -15.14
C HIS A 48 5.08 -5.10 -14.10
N VAL A 49 4.68 -5.45 -12.87
CA VAL A 49 4.52 -4.48 -11.77
C VAL A 49 5.85 -3.98 -11.24
N ILE A 50 6.83 -4.89 -11.17
CA ILE A 50 8.22 -4.65 -10.77
C ILE A 50 9.12 -5.58 -11.59
N ASP A 51 10.24 -5.07 -12.06
CA ASP A 51 11.27 -5.86 -12.74
C ASP A 51 12.51 -6.04 -11.85
N GLN A 52 13.15 -7.21 -11.96
CA GLN A 52 14.33 -7.50 -11.15
C GLN A 52 15.52 -6.66 -11.62
N GLY A 53 16.06 -5.85 -10.69
CA GLY A 53 17.18 -4.96 -10.97
C GLY A 53 16.78 -3.48 -11.03
N ASP A 54 15.49 -3.19 -11.00
CA ASP A 54 14.98 -1.83 -10.87
C ASP A 54 15.16 -1.30 -9.44
N ASP A 55 15.22 0.03 -9.34
CA ASP A 55 15.30 0.73 -8.06
C ASP A 55 14.03 0.49 -7.22
N GLY A 56 14.21 -0.03 -6.02
CA GLY A 56 13.15 -0.42 -5.10
C GLY A 56 12.58 0.76 -4.31
N ASP A 57 11.89 1.68 -4.99
CA ASP A 57 11.35 2.90 -4.37
C ASP A 57 9.90 2.76 -3.88
N ASN A 58 9.19 1.73 -4.33
CA ASN A 58 7.75 1.56 -4.08
C ASN A 58 7.42 0.24 -3.36
N PHE A 59 6.38 0.30 -2.52
CA PHE A 59 5.80 -0.86 -1.85
C PHE A 59 4.38 -1.09 -2.36
N TYR A 60 4.06 -2.33 -2.73
CA TYR A 60 2.76 -2.71 -3.30
C TYR A 60 2.01 -3.68 -2.39
N VAL A 61 0.71 -3.45 -2.22
CA VAL A 61 -0.24 -4.37 -1.60
C VAL A 61 -1.25 -4.76 -2.66
N ILE A 62 -1.51 -6.05 -2.80
CA ILE A 62 -2.50 -6.56 -3.75
C ILE A 62 -3.90 -6.35 -3.13
N ASP A 63 -4.70 -5.48 -3.75
CA ASP A 63 -6.15 -5.39 -3.47
C ASP A 63 -6.91 -6.37 -4.37
N ARG A 64 -8.02 -6.93 -3.87
CA ARG A 64 -8.75 -8.06 -4.49
C ARG A 64 -9.87 -7.62 -5.41
#